data_AF-A0A970VZQ7-F1
#
_entry.id   AF-A0A970VZQ7-F1
#
_cell.length_a   1.000
_cell.length_b   1.000
_cell.length_c   1.000
_cell.angle_alpha   90.00
_cell.angle_beta   90.00
_cell.angle_gamma   90.00
#
_symmetry.space_group_name_H-M   'P 1'
#
loop_
_entity.id
_entity.type
_entity.pdbx_description
1 polymer ?
#
loop_
_entity_poly.entity_id
_entity_poly.type
_entity_poly.pdbx_seq_one_letter_code
_entity_poly.pdbx_strand_id
1 'polypeptide(L)' 'MGNKSQQLPKNDTKKRKKDKVRDNFIEELKMEIASELGLIDEIREKGWDALSPRDSGKIGGKLAQRLKKIMK' A
#
# COMPACT_ATOMS: atom_id res chain seq x y z
N MET A 1 15.48 14.61 -23.36
CA MET A 1 14.72 13.41 -23.80
C MET A 1 14.94 12.31 -22.78
N GLY A 2 13.89 11.53 -22.48
CA GLY A 2 13.82 10.53 -21.40
C GLY A 2 14.96 9.52 -21.38
N ASN A 3 15.15 8.81 -20.26
CA ASN A 3 14.25 7.71 -19.94
C ASN A 3 14.01 7.53 -18.43
N LYS A 4 12.72 7.48 -18.08
CA LYS A 4 12.20 6.81 -16.88
C LYS A 4 12.60 5.33 -16.97
N SER A 5 13.75 4.95 -16.42
CA SER A 5 14.05 3.54 -16.19
C SER A 5 13.37 3.11 -14.89
N GLN A 6 12.16 2.62 -15.06
CA GLN A 6 11.52 1.70 -14.13
C GLN A 6 12.53 0.61 -13.76
N GLN A 7 12.89 0.53 -12.50
CA GLN A 7 13.33 -0.73 -11.90
C GLN A 7 12.78 -0.77 -10.49
N LEU A 8 11.73 -1.55 -10.31
CA LEU A 8 11.42 -2.14 -9.02
C LEU A 8 10.94 -3.58 -9.19
N PRO A 9 11.77 -4.53 -8.76
CA PRO A 9 11.29 -5.76 -8.19
C PRO A 9 11.75 -5.84 -6.72
N LYS A 10 10.84 -6.16 -5.80
CA LYS A 10 10.85 -7.46 -5.09
C LYS A 10 9.78 -7.52 -3.99
N ASN A 11 8.80 -8.39 -4.26
CA ASN A 11 8.07 -9.17 -3.27
C ASN A 11 8.98 -9.58 -2.09
N ASP A 12 8.77 -9.01 -0.91
CA ASP A 12 9.23 -9.60 0.35
C ASP A 12 8.06 -10.19 1.14
N THR A 13 7.82 -11.44 0.76
CA THR A 13 7.09 -12.49 1.44
C THR A 13 7.42 -12.64 2.92
N LYS A 14 6.41 -12.54 3.80
CA LYS A 14 6.09 -13.53 4.86
C LYS A 14 4.96 -13.02 5.75
N LYS A 15 3.72 -13.44 5.52
CA LYS A 15 2.80 -13.63 6.64
C LYS A 15 1.86 -14.80 6.40
N ARG A 16 1.74 -15.57 7.48
CA ARG A 16 1.28 -16.94 7.54
C ARG A 16 -0.21 -17.03 7.23
N LYS A 17 -0.59 -17.78 6.18
CA LYS A 17 -1.79 -18.63 5.94
C LYS A 17 -3.11 -18.45 6.73
N LYS A 18 -3.36 -17.38 7.48
CA LYS A 18 -4.52 -17.24 8.37
C LYS A 18 -5.18 -15.88 8.08
N ASP A 19 -6.36 -15.94 7.47
CA ASP A 19 -7.32 -14.84 7.24
C ASP A 19 -7.34 -14.16 5.86
N LYS A 20 -7.56 -14.93 4.77
CA LYS A 20 -7.83 -14.41 3.40
C LYS A 20 -8.88 -13.29 3.35
N VAL A 21 -9.87 -13.28 4.24
CA VAL A 21 -10.93 -12.26 4.28
C VAL A 21 -10.43 -10.92 4.82
N ARG A 22 -9.56 -10.94 5.84
CA ARG A 22 -8.95 -9.71 6.38
C ARG A 22 -7.97 -9.10 5.38
N ASP A 23 -7.25 -9.93 4.65
CA ASP A 23 -6.31 -9.44 3.64
C ASP A 23 -7.04 -8.63 2.57
N ASN A 24 -8.19 -9.09 2.05
CA ASN A 24 -8.92 -8.33 1.02
C ASN A 24 -9.39 -6.96 1.53
N PHE A 25 -9.95 -6.91 2.74
CA PHE A 25 -10.39 -5.65 3.35
C PHE A 25 -9.22 -4.68 3.60
N ILE A 26 -8.07 -5.21 4.03
CA ILE A 26 -6.85 -4.41 4.24
C ILE A 26 -6.34 -3.86 2.92
N GLU A 27 -6.34 -4.65 1.85
CA GLU A 27 -5.91 -4.20 0.52
C GLU A 27 -6.84 -3.11 -0.05
N GLU A 28 -8.16 -3.24 0.12
CA GLU A 28 -9.12 -2.19 -0.26
C GLU A 28 -8.85 -0.87 0.48
N LEU A 29 -8.68 -0.93 1.81
CA LEU A 29 -8.37 0.25 2.62
C LEU A 29 -7.04 0.90 2.23
N LYS A 30 -6.01 0.11 1.93
CA LYS A 30 -4.72 0.62 1.46
C LYS A 30 -4.89 1.39 0.16
N MET A 31 -5.64 0.85 -0.79
CA MET A 31 -5.90 1.50 -2.09
C MET A 31 -6.72 2.78 -1.93
N GLU A 32 -7.74 2.79 -1.07
CA GLU A 32 -8.50 4.01 -0.73
C GLU A 32 -7.58 5.09 -0.16
N ILE A 33 -6.76 4.74 0.83
CA ILE A 33 -5.84 5.69 1.46
C ILE A 33 -4.82 6.22 0.45
N ALA A 34 -4.30 5.36 -0.43
CA ALA A 34 -3.41 5.77 -1.50
C ALA A 34 -4.10 6.75 -2.46
N SER A 35 -5.38 6.50 -2.79
CA SER A 35 -6.19 7.42 -3.60
C SER A 35 -6.39 8.77 -2.90
N GLU A 36 -6.67 8.79 -1.60
CA GLU A 36 -6.77 10.03 -0.81
C GLU A 36 -5.46 10.83 -0.79
N LEU A 37 -4.33 10.14 -0.81
CA LEU A 37 -3.00 10.75 -0.81
C LEU A 37 -2.51 11.12 -2.21
N GLY A 38 -3.26 10.80 -3.28
CA GLY A 38 -2.85 11.03 -4.66
C GLY A 38 -1.69 10.14 -5.12
N LEU A 39 -1.46 9.02 -4.43
CA LEU A 39 -0.39 8.06 -4.71
C LEU A 39 -0.88 6.86 -5.52
N ILE A 40 -2.18 6.80 -5.81
CA ILE A 40 -2.79 5.66 -6.50
C ILE A 40 -2.21 5.45 -7.90
N ASP A 41 -1.91 6.52 -8.62
CA ASP A 41 -1.33 6.43 -9.96
C ASP A 41 0.09 5.88 -9.89
N GLU A 42 0.89 6.32 -8.92
CA GLU A 42 2.25 5.82 -8.71
C GLU A 42 2.26 4.34 -8.33
N ILE A 43 1.34 3.90 -7.48
CA ILE A 43 1.21 2.48 -7.12
C ILE A 43 0.73 1.65 -8.31
N ARG A 44 -0.20 2.17 -9.12
CA ARG A 44 -0.69 1.47 -10.32
C ARG A 44 0.38 1.34 -11.40
N GLU A 45 1.18 2.38 -11.60
CA GLU A 45 2.22 2.40 -12.63
C GLU A 45 3.52 1.70 -12.18
N LYS A 46 3.93 1.91 -10.93
CA LYS A 46 5.26 1.49 -10.43
C LYS A 46 5.21 0.48 -9.29
N GLY A 47 4.05 0.24 -8.70
CA GLY A 47 3.88 -0.65 -7.55
C GLY A 47 4.12 0.02 -6.20
N TRP A 48 3.82 -0.73 -5.13
CA TRP A 48 3.96 -0.27 -3.75
C TRP A 48 5.39 0.07 -3.36
N ASP A 49 6.36 -0.64 -3.94
CA ASP A 49 7.77 -0.48 -3.62
C ASP A 49 8.32 0.87 -4.12
N ALA A 50 7.65 1.52 -5.08
CA ALA A 50 8.09 2.79 -5.66
C ALA A 50 7.84 4.00 -4.75
N LEU A 51 7.02 3.81 -3.71
CA LEU A 51 6.69 4.85 -2.76
C LEU A 51 7.89 5.19 -1.87
N SER A 52 8.04 6.47 -1.58
CA SER A 52 8.97 6.94 -0.55
C SER A 52 8.62 6.33 0.82
N PRO A 53 9.60 6.05 1.69
CA PRO A 53 9.36 5.63 3.08
C PRO A 53 8.42 6.58 3.85
N ARG A 54 8.42 7.86 3.49
CA ARG A 54 7.51 8.86 4.06
C ARG A 54 6.05 8.62 3.65
N ASP A 55 5.83 8.21 2.42
CA ASP A 55 4.49 8.06 1.84
C ASP A 55 3.89 6.69 2.14
N SER A 56 4.67 5.62 2.02
CA SER A 56 4.29 4.29 2.51
C SER A 56 4.00 4.30 4.02
N GLY A 57 4.79 5.07 4.80
CA GLY A 57 4.55 5.30 6.23
C GLY A 57 3.22 6.00 6.53
N LYS A 58 2.84 7.02 5.74
CA LYS A 58 1.53 7.68 5.89
C LYS A 58 0.38 6.72 5.60
N ILE A 59 0.50 5.90 4.55
CA ILE A 59 -0.52 4.90 4.20
C ILE A 59 -0.69 3.90 5.34
N GLY A 60 0.42 3.32 5.81
CA GLY A 60 0.40 2.37 6.93
C GLY A 60 -0.16 2.96 8.23
N GLY A 61 0.19 4.22 8.54
CA GLY A 61 -0.33 4.93 9.71
C GLY A 61 -1.84 5.20 9.65
N LYS A 62 -2.37 5.59 8.49
CA LYS A 62 -3.82 5.76 8.28
C LYS A 62 -4.56 4.42 8.32
N LEU A 63 -3.99 3.38 7.72
CA LEU A 63 -4.55 2.03 7.74
C LEU A 63 -4.71 1.51 9.18
N ALA A 64 -3.66 1.61 10.00
CA ALA A 64 -3.71 1.19 11.40
C ALA A 64 -4.75 1.96 12.21
N GLN A 65 -4.91 3.26 11.97
CA GLN A 65 -5.95 4.08 12.61
C GLN A 65 -7.36 3.64 12.21
N ARG A 66 -7.60 3.37 10.92
CA ARG A 66 -8.90 2.86 10.43
C ARG A 66 -9.22 1.49 11.03
N LEU A 67 -8.26 0.56 10.99
CA LEU A 67 -8.43 -0.78 11.58
C LEU A 67 -8.75 -0.69 13.07
N LYS A 68 -8.05 0.15 13.83
CA LYS A 68 -8.34 0.38 15.25
C LYS A 68 -9.74 0.93 15.49
N LYS A 69 -10.26 1.79 14.58
CA LYS A 69 -11.61 2.34 14.68
C LYS A 69 -12.69 1.31 14.39
N ILE A 70 -12.44 0.36 13.48
CA ILE A 70 -13.38 -0.69 13.09
C ILE A 70 -13.38 -1.85 14.09
N MET A 71 -12.22 -2.14 14.68
CA MET A 71 -12.05 -3.22 15.68
C MET A 71 -12.39 -2.78 17.11
N LYS A 72 -12.80 -1.53 17.30
CA LYS A 72 -13.25 -0.99 18.59
C LYS A 72 -14.77 -1.13 18.69
#